data_AF-A0A1F9AEA9-F1
#
_entry.id   AF-A0A1F9AEA9-F1
#
_cell.length_a   1.000
_cell.length_b   1.000
_cell.length_c   1.000
_cell.angle_alpha   90.00
_cell.angle_beta   90.00
_cell.angle_gamma   90.00
#
_symmetry.space_group_name_H-M   'P 1'
#
loop_
_entity.id
_entity.type
_entity.pdbx_description
1 polymer ?
#
loop_
_entity_poly.entity_id
_entity_poly.type
_entity_poly.pdbx_seq_one_letter_code
_entity_poly.pdbx_strand_id
1 'polypeptide(L)'
;MGLPDAELSILFVDDSQIQILNRQYLHRDRPTNVLAFPMRKGGFPLLHPHLIGDLVISVETARRELKQFGLDEMKMVVLLMIHGILHLVGYEHEGTKKEARQMAVKQKQLFSIAIQKV
;
A
#
# COMPACT_ATOMS: atom_id res chain seq x y z
N MET A 1 1.43 6.04 -13.29
CA MET A 1 0.26 5.14 -13.44
C MET A 1 -0.86 5.78 -14.25
N GLY A 2 -0.61 6.85 -15.02
CA GLY A 2 -1.61 7.43 -15.93
C GLY A 2 -2.84 8.05 -15.24
N LEU A 3 -2.73 8.42 -13.96
CA LEU A 3 -3.82 9.02 -13.16
C LEU A 3 -3.37 10.41 -12.70
N PRO A 4 -3.47 11.45 -13.55
CA PRO A 4 -2.95 12.79 -13.25
C PRO A 4 -3.69 13.50 -12.11
N ASP A 5 -4.96 13.15 -11.90
CA ASP A 5 -5.86 13.79 -10.92
C ASP A 5 -6.38 12.80 -9.88
N ALA A 6 -5.56 11.83 -9.46
CA ALA A 6 -5.97 10.87 -8.43
C ALA A 6 -5.81 11.44 -7.02
N GLU A 7 -6.80 11.20 -6.18
CA GLU A 7 -6.79 11.51 -4.75
C GLU A 7 -6.54 10.24 -3.94
N LEU A 8 -5.57 10.33 -3.01
CA LEU A 8 -5.14 9.25 -2.14
C LEU A 8 -4.99 9.81 -0.73
N SER A 9 -5.63 9.16 0.26
CA SER A 9 -5.33 9.44 1.67
C SER A 9 -4.25 8.48 2.15
N ILE A 10 -3.31 8.99 2.93
CA ILE A 10 -2.30 8.17 3.61
C ILE A 10 -2.36 8.49 5.09
N LEU A 11 -2.57 7.46 5.91
CA LEU A 11 -2.63 7.56 7.35
C LEU A 11 -1.48 6.76 7.95
N PHE A 12 -0.65 7.44 8.75
CA PHE A 12 0.35 6.80 9.58
C PHE A 12 -0.22 6.56 10.98
N VAL A 13 -0.09 5.33 11.46
CA VAL A 13 -0.67 4.87 12.71
C VAL A 13 0.34 4.06 13.53
N ASP A 14 -0.02 3.78 14.78
CA ASP A 14 0.67 2.77 15.60
C ASP A 14 0.11 1.35 15.34
N ASP A 15 0.73 0.35 15.97
CA ASP A 15 0.30 -1.04 15.83
C ASP A 15 -1.08 -1.34 16.40
N SER A 16 -1.46 -0.65 17.48
CA SER A 16 -2.75 -0.87 18.13
C SER A 16 -3.89 -0.46 17.19
N GLN A 17 -3.73 0.68 16.53
CA GLN A 17 -4.67 1.21 15.55
C GLN A 17 -4.75 0.32 14.30
N ILE A 18 -3.61 -0.10 13.74
CA ILE A 18 -3.64 -0.94 12.54
C ILE A 18 -4.16 -2.35 12.82
N GLN A 19 -3.93 -2.91 14.01
CA GLN A 19 -4.45 -4.22 14.41
C GLN A 19 -5.98 -4.19 14.50
N ILE A 20 -6.56 -3.11 15.04
CA ILE A 20 -8.01 -2.92 15.08
C ILE A 20 -8.59 -2.96 13.65
N LEU A 21 -7.98 -2.22 12.72
CA LEU A 21 -8.39 -2.21 11.32
C LEU A 21 -8.21 -3.57 10.64
N ASN A 22 -7.08 -4.23 10.86
CA ASN A 22 -6.79 -5.54 10.27
C ASN A 22 -7.79 -6.61 10.75
N ARG A 23 -8.18 -6.55 12.03
CA ARG A 23 -9.22 -7.42 12.59
C ARG A 23 -10.60 -7.09 12.01
N GLN A 24 -10.94 -5.81 11.91
CA GLN A 24 -12.26 -5.38 11.44
C GLN A 24 -12.50 -5.70 9.96
N TYR A 25 -11.50 -5.45 9.10
CA TYR A 25 -11.68 -5.50 7.65
C TYR A 25 -11.12 -6.77 7.00
N LEU A 26 -10.06 -7.37 7.57
CA LEU A 26 -9.43 -8.59 7.03
C LEU A 26 -9.53 -9.79 7.98
N HIS A 27 -10.22 -9.66 9.11
CA HIS A 27 -10.40 -10.71 10.12
C HIS A 27 -9.09 -11.32 10.64
N ARG A 28 -8.02 -10.51 10.68
CA ARG A 28 -6.70 -10.89 11.18
C ARG A 28 -6.38 -10.08 12.44
N ASP A 29 -6.43 -10.71 13.61
CA ASP A 29 -6.15 -10.07 14.90
C ASP A 29 -4.64 -9.98 15.19
N ARG A 30 -3.93 -9.22 14.37
CA ARG A 30 -2.50 -8.93 14.52
C ARG A 30 -2.15 -7.62 13.80
N PRO A 31 -1.10 -6.89 14.22
CA PRO A 31 -0.60 -5.76 13.46
C PRO A 31 -0.06 -6.22 12.08
N THR A 32 -0.05 -5.29 11.14
CA THR A 32 0.53 -5.42 9.80
C THR A 32 1.26 -4.13 9.44
N ASN A 33 2.14 -4.15 8.46
CA ASN A 33 2.87 -2.95 8.02
C ASN A 33 1.98 -1.98 7.26
N VAL A 34 1.07 -2.48 6.41
CA VAL A 34 0.20 -1.67 5.56
C VAL A 34 -1.14 -2.33 5.29
N LEU A 35 -2.19 -1.52 5.14
CA LEU A 35 -3.52 -1.88 4.66
C LEU A 35 -3.93 -0.91 3.54
N ALA A 36 -4.52 -1.44 2.47
CA ALA A 36 -5.01 -0.65 1.34
C ALA A 36 -6.54 -0.84 1.19
N PHE A 37 -7.27 0.27 1.12
CA PHE A 37 -8.73 0.31 1.02
C PHE A 37 -9.16 0.91 -0.33
N PRO A 38 -9.34 0.08 -1.38
CA PRO A 38 -9.67 0.58 -2.72
C PRO A 38 -11.11 1.09 -2.79
N MET A 39 -11.30 2.32 -3.26
CA MET A 39 -12.63 2.95 -3.43
C MET A 39 -13.12 2.97 -4.88
N ARG A 40 -12.36 2.36 -5.80
CA ARG A 40 -12.64 2.35 -7.24
C ARG A 40 -13.67 1.31 -7.71
N LYS A 41 -14.38 0.67 -6.79
CA LYS A 41 -15.39 -0.37 -7.08
C LYS A 41 -16.78 0.09 -6.65
N GLY A 42 -17.82 -0.38 -7.34
CA GLY A 42 -19.21 -0.03 -7.06
C GLY A 42 -19.64 1.32 -7.64
N GLY A 43 -20.64 1.97 -7.03
CA GLY A 43 -21.18 3.26 -7.50
C GLY A 43 -20.37 4.50 -7.06
N PHE A 44 -19.41 4.34 -6.14
CA PHE A 44 -18.60 5.43 -5.59
C PHE A 44 -17.80 6.23 -6.64
N PRO A 45 -17.19 5.59 -7.66
CA PRO A 45 -16.44 6.31 -8.70
C PRO A 45 -17.30 7.26 -9.55
N LEU A 46 -18.62 7.10 -9.58
CA LEU A 46 -19.51 8.02 -10.29
C LEU A 46 -19.64 9.37 -9.56
N LEU A 47 -19.49 9.36 -8.23
CA LEU A 47 -19.58 10.55 -7.38
C LEU A 47 -18.20 11.17 -7.15
N HIS A 48 -17.17 10.34 -7.01
CA HIS A 48 -15.79 10.76 -6.78
C HIS A 48 -14.82 9.98 -7.70
N PRO A 49 -14.75 10.33 -8.99
CA PRO A 49 -13.95 9.59 -9.99
C PRO A 49 -12.43 9.64 -9.74
N HIS A 50 -12.00 10.65 -8.97
CA HIS A 50 -10.61 10.92 -8.65
C HIS A 50 -10.11 10.15 -7.43
N LEU A 51 -11.01 9.76 -6.50
CA LEU A 51 -10.63 9.11 -5.26
C LEU A 51 -10.25 7.64 -5.49
N ILE A 52 -8.96 7.31 -5.33
CA ILE A 52 -8.47 5.94 -5.52
C ILE A 52 -8.56 5.08 -4.24
N GLY A 53 -8.58 5.73 -3.08
CA GLY A 53 -8.80 5.09 -1.79
C GLY A 53 -7.80 5.52 -0.72
N ASP A 54 -7.69 4.70 0.32
CA ASP A 54 -6.90 5.00 1.50
C ASP A 54 -5.77 3.99 1.70
N LEU A 55 -4.64 4.48 2.21
CA LEU A 55 -3.52 3.68 2.65
C LEU A 55 -3.26 3.92 4.13
N VAL A 56 -3.22 2.85 4.93
CA VAL A 56 -2.90 2.94 6.36
C VAL A 56 -1.60 2.19 6.63
N ILE A 57 -0.60 2.88 7.17
CA ILE A 57 0.75 2.34 7.41
C ILE A 57 1.05 2.38 8.91
N SER A 58 1.42 1.24 9.48
CA SER A 58 2.01 1.22 10.83
C SER A 58 3.50 1.53 10.75
N VAL A 59 3.89 2.65 11.37
CA VAL A 59 5.30 3.06 11.43
C VAL A 59 6.11 2.10 12.30
N GLU A 60 5.51 1.55 13.35
CA GLU A 60 6.15 0.64 14.28
C GLU A 60 6.43 -0.72 13.63
N THR A 61 5.44 -1.30 12.94
CA THR A 61 5.64 -2.54 12.19
C THR A 61 6.63 -2.34 11.05
N ALA A 62 6.52 -1.25 10.29
CA ALA A 62 7.48 -0.93 9.23
C ALA A 62 8.93 -0.83 9.77
N ARG A 63 9.12 -0.20 10.94
CA ARG A 63 10.43 -0.10 11.61
C ARG A 63 11.01 -1.44 12.03
N ARG A 64 10.18 -2.37 12.53
CA ARG A 64 10.65 -3.71 12.90
C ARG A 64 11.11 -4.52 11.69
N GLU A 65 10.47 -4.31 10.55
CA GLU A 65 10.75 -5.06 9.31
C GLU A 65 11.91 -4.49 8.48
N LEU A 66 12.43 -3.29 8.79
CA LEU A 66 13.54 -2.65 8.06
C LEU A 66 14.70 -3.61 7.75
N LYS A 67 15.12 -4.35 8.79
CA LYS A 67 16.26 -5.28 8.70
C LYS A 67 15.96 -6.47 7.79
N GLN A 68 14.71 -6.94 7.76
CA GLN A 68 14.29 -8.03 6.88
C GLN A 68 14.37 -7.61 5.40
N PHE A 69 14.04 -6.35 5.11
CA PHE A 69 14.11 -5.81 3.75
C PHE A 69 15.48 -5.20 3.39
N GLY A 70 16.38 -5.03 4.37
CA GLY A 70 17.67 -4.37 4.16
C GLY A 70 17.53 -2.90 3.77
N LEU A 71 16.48 -2.23 4.23
CA LEU A 71 16.14 -0.85 3.88
C LEU A 71 16.27 0.08 5.09
N ASP A 72 16.51 1.36 4.82
CA ASP A 72 16.33 2.44 5.80
C ASP A 72 14.85 2.80 5.97
N GLU A 73 14.53 3.60 6.98
CA GLU A 73 13.14 3.99 7.31
C GLU A 73 12.40 4.60 6.12
N MET A 74 13.04 5.55 5.43
CA MET A 74 12.42 6.26 4.32
C MET A 74 12.15 5.32 3.14
N LYS A 75 13.12 4.47 2.78
CA LYS A 75 12.96 3.48 1.73
C LYS A 75 11.88 2.46 2.06
N MET A 76 11.75 2.05 3.32
CA MET A 76 10.68 1.14 3.73
C MET A 76 9.30 1.78 3.56
N VAL A 77 9.12 3.03 4.00
CA VAL A 77 7.86 3.76 3.81
C VAL A 77 7.54 3.92 2.32
N VAL A 78 8.52 4.30 1.49
CA VAL A 78 8.34 4.40 0.03
C VAL A 78 7.94 3.05 -0.58
N LEU A 79 8.57 1.95 -0.14
CA LEU A 79 8.21 0.61 -0.61
C LEU A 79 6.77 0.26 -0.25
N LEU A 80 6.34 0.50 0.99
CA LEU A 80 4.97 0.24 1.46
C LEU A 80 3.95 1.12 0.75
N MET A 81 4.27 2.39 0.50
CA MET A 81 3.44 3.29 -0.31
C MET A 81 3.25 2.76 -1.72
N ILE A 82 4.34 2.38 -2.40
CA ILE A 82 4.26 1.82 -3.76
C ILE A 82 3.44 0.52 -3.76
N HIS A 83 3.70 -0.37 -2.80
CA HIS A 83 2.98 -1.63 -2.64
C HIS A 83 1.47 -1.41 -2.48
N GLY A 84 1.09 -0.53 -1.55
CA GLY A 84 -0.29 -0.18 -1.29
C GLY A 84 -0.98 0.49 -2.46
N ILE A 85 -0.35 1.47 -3.11
CA ILE A 85 -0.91 2.14 -4.30
C ILE A 85 -1.13 1.13 -5.44
N LEU A 86 -0.21 0.17 -5.62
CA LEU A 86 -0.39 -0.89 -6.61
C LEU A 86 -1.66 -1.71 -6.33
N HIS A 87 -1.94 -2.05 -5.08
CA HIS A 87 -3.21 -2.68 -4.69
C HIS A 87 -4.43 -1.79 -4.99
N LEU A 88 -4.36 -0.48 -4.66
CA LEU A 88 -5.46 0.46 -4.93
C LEU A 88 -5.81 0.58 -6.42
N VAL A 89 -4.82 0.40 -7.31
CA VAL A 89 -5.03 0.44 -8.77
C VAL A 89 -5.24 -0.95 -9.40
N GLY A 90 -5.38 -2.00 -8.59
CA GLY A 90 -5.83 -3.33 -9.03
C GLY A 90 -4.71 -4.34 -9.32
N TYR A 91 -3.47 -4.10 -8.89
CA TYR A 91 -2.47 -5.18 -8.84
C TYR A 91 -2.75 -6.09 -7.65
N GLU A 92 -2.51 -7.39 -7.84
CA GLU A 92 -2.73 -8.40 -6.80
C GLU A 92 -1.50 -9.30 -6.68
N HIS A 93 -1.01 -9.51 -5.46
CA HIS A 93 0.13 -10.38 -5.18
C HIS A 93 -0.26 -11.73 -4.58
N GLU A 94 -1.44 -11.84 -3.96
CA GLU A 94 -1.98 -13.11 -3.42
C GLU A 94 -2.75 -13.92 -4.49
N GLY A 95 -2.86 -13.39 -5.71
CA GLY A 95 -3.55 -14.02 -6.85
C GLY A 95 -2.71 -15.09 -7.57
N THR A 96 -2.74 -15.08 -8.90
CA THR A 96 -1.96 -16.01 -9.71
C THR A 96 -0.46 -15.69 -9.68
N LYS A 97 0.39 -16.70 -9.95
CA LYS A 97 1.85 -16.49 -10.11
C LYS A 97 2.20 -15.40 -11.14
N LYS A 98 1.36 -15.24 -12.16
CA LYS A 98 1.54 -14.23 -13.20
C LYS A 98 1.27 -12.82 -12.65
N GLU A 99 0.17 -12.64 -11.93
CA GLU A 99 -0.19 -11.35 -11.31
C GLU A 99 0.85 -10.94 -10.26
N ALA A 100 1.24 -11.86 -9.39
CA ALA A 100 2.28 -11.61 -8.40
C ALA A 100 3.60 -11.18 -9.05
N ARG A 101 4.00 -11.83 -10.15
CA ARG A 101 5.19 -11.45 -10.91
C ARG A 101 5.05 -10.07 -11.56
N GLN A 102 3.89 -9.75 -12.13
CA GLN A 102 3.64 -8.44 -12.74
C GLN A 102 3.71 -7.32 -11.70
N MET A 103 3.10 -7.52 -10.53
CA MET A 103 3.18 -6.57 -9.42
C MET A 103 4.61 -6.40 -8.93
N ALA A 104 5.35 -7.50 -8.73
CA ALA A 104 6.75 -7.43 -8.28
C ALA A 104 7.65 -6.65 -9.25
N VAL A 105 7.51 -6.89 -10.56
CA VAL A 105 8.22 -6.13 -11.60
C VAL A 105 7.87 -4.65 -11.52
N LYS A 106 6.57 -4.34 -11.38
CA LYS A 106 6.11 -2.95 -11.32
C LYS A 106 6.59 -2.23 -10.06
N GLN A 107 6.54 -2.91 -8.92
CA GLN A 107 7.04 -2.42 -7.63
C GLN A 107 8.53 -2.10 -7.72
N LYS A 108 9.35 -3.01 -8.26
CA LYS A 108 10.79 -2.79 -8.46
C LYS A 108 11.07 -1.60 -9.37
N GLN A 109 10.33 -1.48 -10.48
CA GLN A 109 10.47 -0.37 -11.42
C GLN A 109 10.19 0.98 -10.73
N LEU A 110 9.05 1.10 -10.04
CA LEU A 110 8.64 2.33 -9.37
C LEU A 110 9.55 2.69 -8.20
N PHE A 111 9.96 1.68 -7.42
CA PHE A 111 10.86 1.87 -6.30
C PHE A 111 12.19 2.45 -6.75
N SER A 112 12.78 1.90 -7.83
CA SER A 112 14.03 2.42 -8.41
C SER A 112 13.91 3.88 -8.86
N ILE A 113 12.76 4.29 -9.40
CA ILE A 113 12.54 5.68 -9.84
C ILE A 113 12.38 6.62 -8.64
N ALA A 114 11.65 6.17 -7.61
CA ALA A 114 11.35 6.99 -6.43
C ALA A 114 12.61 7.27 -5.60
N ILE A 115 13.44 6.24 -5.36
CA ILE A 115 14.65 6.37 -4.52
C ILE A 115 15.80 7.12 -5.21
N GLN A 116 15.77 7.32 -6.52
CA GLN A 116 16.76 8.16 -7.21
C GLN A 116 16.55 9.65 -6.97
N LYS A 117 15.37 10.02 -6.45
CA LYS A 117 14.96 11.40 -6.20
C LYS A 117 14.92 11.77 -4.71
N VAL A 118 15.35 10.85 -3.85
CA VAL A 118 15.45 10.99 -2.39
C VAL A 118 16.90 10.83 -1.99
#